data_AF-A0A1F5YR20-F1
#
_entry.id   AF-A0A1F5YR20-F1
#
_cell.length_a   1.000
_cell.length_b   1.000
_cell.length_c   1.000
_cell.angle_alpha   90.00
_cell.angle_beta   90.00
_cell.angle_gamma   90.00
#
_symmetry.space_group_name_H-M   'P 1'
#
loop_
_entity.id
_entity.type
_entity.pdbx_description
1 polymer ?
#
loop_
_entity_poly.entity_id
_entity_poly.type
_entity_poly.pdbx_seq_one_letter_code
_entity_poly.pdbx_strand_id
1 'polypeptide(L)'
;MTKINKNPLEIEFGEDIQTTPVRVAYVKGETSIAVERERDEEVLAFPHLIVREVLLFEILLIVLVIISLIFDAPLEDIANPLHSPNPAKAPWYFLGLQELLHYFPPVVAGVVLPVLVVIALVIIPYFRINLIRDPFWTGNIRKKFIIFSAVVLLINSPFIIARAFPIYICSAFIYILMVVPLLFPRSSGLAARIRKIPLADWIMIWFVLVSLVLTGIGVFFRGPEWRWVWPWKSGIYY
;
A
#
# COMPACT_ATOMS: atom_id res chain seq x y z
N MET A 1 -20.88 -10.42 59.24
CA MET A 1 -20.14 -10.30 57.96
C MET A 1 -20.20 -11.63 57.25
N THR A 2 -21.19 -11.82 56.36
CA THR A 2 -21.43 -13.10 55.68
C THR A 2 -21.24 -12.86 54.19
N LYS A 3 -20.21 -13.48 53.62
CA LYS A 3 -19.79 -13.30 52.23
C LYS A 3 -20.88 -13.85 51.30
N ILE A 4 -21.42 -12.98 50.44
CA ILE A 4 -22.31 -13.36 49.35
C ILE A 4 -21.45 -13.99 48.25
N ASN A 5 -21.53 -15.31 48.10
CA ASN A 5 -20.96 -16.02 46.96
C ASN A 5 -21.92 -15.88 45.77
N LYS A 6 -21.51 -15.14 44.73
CA LYS A 6 -22.25 -15.01 43.46
C LYS A 6 -21.54 -15.82 42.38
N ASN A 7 -21.90 -17.09 42.23
CA ASN A 7 -21.78 -17.78 40.95
C ASN A 7 -23.13 -17.59 40.22
N PRO A 8 -23.22 -16.82 39.12
CA PRO A 8 -24.52 -16.44 38.58
C PRO A 8 -25.15 -17.45 37.61
N LEU A 9 -24.52 -18.59 37.32
CA LEU A 9 -24.96 -19.48 36.24
C LEU A 9 -24.77 -20.96 36.61
N GLU A 10 -25.78 -21.53 37.25
CA GLU A 10 -25.97 -22.99 37.33
C GLU A 10 -26.82 -23.44 36.14
N ILE A 11 -26.31 -24.40 35.36
CA ILE A 11 -27.02 -24.98 34.22
C ILE A 11 -27.75 -26.22 34.74
N GLU A 12 -29.06 -26.08 34.96
CA GLU A 12 -29.93 -27.20 35.33
C GLU A 12 -30.46 -27.88 34.06
N PHE A 13 -30.24 -29.19 33.93
CA PHE A 13 -30.79 -30.00 32.86
C PHE A 13 -32.09 -30.67 33.34
N GLY A 14 -33.22 -30.06 33.02
CA GLY A 14 -34.56 -30.63 33.26
C GLY A 14 -35.21 -31.07 31.94
N GLU A 15 -35.82 -32.26 31.92
CA GLU A 15 -36.49 -32.83 30.73
C GLU A 15 -37.89 -32.27 30.47
N ASP A 16 -38.51 -31.56 31.43
CA ASP A 16 -39.90 -31.12 31.34
C ASP A 16 -40.04 -29.60 31.22
N ILE A 17 -40.52 -29.16 30.05
CA ILE A 17 -40.56 -27.75 29.61
C ILE A 17 -41.75 -26.99 30.24
N GLN A 18 -42.77 -27.69 30.74
CA GLN A 18 -44.04 -27.04 31.13
C GLN A 18 -44.09 -26.54 32.58
N THR A 19 -43.26 -27.07 33.48
CA THR A 19 -43.35 -26.77 34.92
C THR A 19 -42.39 -25.69 35.40
N THR A 20 -41.35 -25.37 34.62
CA THR A 20 -40.32 -24.40 34.98
C THR A 20 -40.09 -23.44 33.82
N PRO A 21 -40.34 -22.12 33.97
CA PRO A 21 -40.05 -21.15 32.90
C PRO A 21 -38.53 -21.02 32.73
N VAL A 22 -37.94 -21.86 31.87
CA VAL A 22 -36.52 -21.80 31.53
C VAL A 22 -36.28 -20.55 30.69
N ARG A 23 -35.46 -19.62 31.19
CA ARG A 23 -34.97 -18.50 30.40
C ARG A 23 -33.95 -19.03 29.42
N VAL A 24 -34.38 -19.30 28.19
CA VAL A 24 -33.49 -19.69 27.09
C VAL A 24 -32.58 -18.49 26.78
N ALA A 25 -31.36 -18.51 27.29
CA ALA A 25 -30.33 -17.55 26.90
C ALA A 25 -29.84 -17.94 25.50
N TYR A 26 -30.40 -17.31 24.46
CA TYR A 26 -29.88 -17.45 23.11
C TYR A 26 -28.54 -16.71 23.02
N VAL A 27 -27.44 -17.43 23.26
CA VAL A 27 -26.09 -16.93 23.00
C VAL A 27 -25.92 -16.95 21.48
N LYS A 28 -26.19 -15.81 20.87
CA LYS A 28 -25.95 -15.56 19.45
C LYS A 28 -24.47 -15.83 19.19
N GLY A 29 -24.17 -16.92 18.47
CA GLY A 29 -22.83 -17.24 18.03
C GLY A 29 -22.24 -16.01 17.34
N GLU A 30 -21.03 -15.65 17.75
CA GLU A 30 -20.31 -14.43 17.37
C GLU A 30 -20.57 -14.08 15.91
N THR A 31 -21.50 -13.14 15.69
CA THR A 31 -21.71 -12.58 14.37
C THR A 31 -20.43 -11.91 13.95
N SER A 32 -19.95 -12.28 12.77
CA SER A 32 -18.76 -11.76 12.11
C SER A 32 -18.60 -10.25 12.36
N ILE A 33 -17.58 -9.91 13.16
CA ILE A 33 -16.92 -8.61 13.34
C ILE A 33 -17.60 -7.47 12.57
N ALA A 34 -18.77 -7.04 13.04
CA ALA A 34 -19.09 -5.63 12.96
C ALA A 34 -18.24 -5.06 14.09
N VAL A 35 -17.13 -4.42 13.73
CA VAL A 35 -16.28 -3.69 14.67
C VAL A 35 -17.23 -2.85 15.51
N GLU A 36 -17.39 -3.22 16.78
CA GLU A 36 -18.02 -2.38 17.79
C GLU A 36 -17.06 -1.21 17.97
N ARG A 37 -17.09 -0.29 17.00
CA ARG A 37 -16.49 1.01 17.14
C ARG A 37 -17.26 1.61 18.30
N GLU A 38 -16.55 1.90 19.38
CA GLU A 38 -16.98 2.97 20.27
C GLU A 38 -17.47 4.08 19.35
N ARG A 39 -18.77 4.38 19.39
CA ARG A 39 -19.31 5.46 18.56
C ARG A 39 -18.59 6.70 19.04
N ASP A 40 -17.59 7.13 18.28
CA ASP A 40 -16.98 8.43 18.46
C ASP A 40 -18.10 9.46 18.54
N GLU A 41 -17.95 10.49 19.36
CA GLU A 41 -18.95 11.55 19.49
C GLU A 41 -19.26 12.14 18.10
N GLU A 42 -20.42 11.77 17.54
CA GLU A 42 -20.85 12.22 16.22
C GLU A 42 -21.38 13.66 16.33
N VAL A 43 -20.78 14.57 15.58
CA VAL A 43 -21.17 15.99 15.52
C VAL A 43 -21.82 16.26 14.17
N LEU A 44 -22.79 17.19 14.13
CA LEU A 44 -23.43 17.62 12.88
C LEU A 44 -22.38 18.09 11.86
N ALA A 45 -22.47 17.57 10.63
CA ALA A 45 -21.57 17.93 9.54
C ALA A 45 -21.65 19.43 9.21
N PHE A 46 -22.86 20.00 9.23
CA PHE A 46 -23.03 21.45 9.17
C PHE A 46 -23.26 22.00 10.59
N PRO A 47 -22.55 23.06 11.01
CA PRO A 47 -21.55 23.82 10.26
C PRO A 47 -20.11 23.28 10.38
N HIS A 48 -19.87 22.31 11.27
CA HIS A 48 -18.52 22.01 11.78
C HIS A 48 -17.56 21.43 10.73
N LEU A 49 -18.01 20.50 9.88
CA LEU A 49 -17.20 19.94 8.80
C LEU A 49 -16.99 20.96 7.69
N ILE A 50 -18.06 21.63 7.26
CA ILE A 50 -18.03 22.60 6.14
C ILE A 50 -17.07 23.75 6.42
N VAL A 51 -17.11 24.32 7.63
CA VAL A 51 -16.18 25.42 8.00
C VAL A 51 -14.73 24.93 7.97
N ARG A 52 -14.45 23.72 8.46
CA ARG A 52 -13.10 23.15 8.42
C ARG A 52 -12.63 22.90 6.99
N GLU A 53 -13.50 22.40 6.13
CA GLU A 53 -13.18 22.12 4.72
C GLU A 53 -12.93 23.41 3.94
N VAL A 54 -13.75 24.45 4.13
CA VAL A 54 -13.53 25.77 3.52
C VAL A 54 -12.21 26.39 4.00
N LEU A 55 -11.90 26.30 5.30
CA LEU A 55 -10.62 26.78 5.83
C LEU A 55 -9.43 26.01 5.22
N LEU A 56 -9.51 24.67 5.13
CA LEU A 56 -8.46 23.86 4.51
C LEU A 56 -8.32 24.16 3.01
N PHE A 57 -9.43 24.38 2.31
CA PHE A 57 -9.45 24.77 0.90
C PHE A 57 -8.79 26.14 0.69
N GLU A 58 -9.11 27.13 1.53
CA GLU A 58 -8.50 28.46 1.46
C GLU A 58 -6.99 28.40 1.74
N ILE A 59 -6.58 27.66 2.78
CA ILE A 59 -5.16 27.42 3.08
C ILE A 59 -4.46 26.75 1.89
N LEU A 60 -5.07 25.71 1.29
CA LEU A 60 -4.52 25.03 0.13
C LEU A 60 -4.36 25.98 -1.06
N LEU A 61 -5.36 26.83 -1.32
CA LEU A 61 -5.32 27.82 -2.38
C LEU A 61 -4.21 28.85 -2.14
N ILE A 62 -4.07 29.36 -0.92
CA ILE A 62 -2.99 30.28 -0.54
C ILE A 62 -1.63 29.62 -0.78
N VAL A 63 -1.44 28.37 -0.34
CA VAL A 63 -0.20 27.62 -0.57
C VAL A 63 0.10 27.45 -2.06
N LEU A 64 -0.90 27.09 -2.87
CA LEU A 64 -0.75 26.94 -4.32
C LEU A 64 -0.38 28.28 -4.99
N VAL A 65 -1.02 29.39 -4.60
CA VAL A 65 -0.68 30.73 -5.11
C VAL A 65 0.74 31.11 -4.72
N ILE A 66 1.16 30.89 -3.46
CA ILE A 66 2.53 31.15 -3.02
C ILE A 66 3.54 30.34 -3.84
N ILE A 67 3.29 29.04 -4.07
CA ILE A 67 4.15 28.21 -4.90
C ILE A 67 4.20 28.76 -6.34
N SER A 68 3.06 29.12 -6.92
CA SER A 68 2.99 29.68 -8.28
C SER A 68 3.68 31.04 -8.43
N LEU A 69 3.79 31.83 -7.36
CA LEU A 69 4.49 33.13 -7.38
C LEU A 69 6.01 32.98 -7.21
N ILE A 70 6.46 31.91 -6.55
CA ILE A 70 7.89 31.65 -6.29
C ILE A 70 8.52 30.80 -7.39
N PHE A 71 7.75 29.90 -8.00
CA PHE A 71 8.22 28.96 -9.01
C PHE A 71 7.56 29.24 -10.36
N ASP A 72 8.33 29.79 -11.30
CA ASP A 72 7.91 29.92 -12.69
C ASP A 72 7.79 28.54 -13.35
N ALA A 73 6.66 28.31 -14.01
CA ALA A 73 6.47 27.17 -14.90
C ALA A 73 6.79 27.62 -16.33
N PRO A 74 8.00 27.37 -16.85
CA PRO A 74 8.37 27.77 -18.20
C PRO A 74 7.43 27.08 -19.21
N LEU A 75 6.85 27.88 -20.11
CA LEU A 75 6.06 27.36 -21.22
C LEU A 75 7.01 27.02 -22.37
N GLU A 76 6.80 25.85 -22.98
CA GLU A 76 7.49 25.47 -24.22
C GLU A 76 6.93 26.23 -25.42
N ASP A 77 7.64 26.17 -26.55
CA ASP A 77 7.18 26.71 -27.82
C ASP A 77 5.86 26.08 -28.27
N ILE A 78 5.16 26.77 -29.17
CA ILE A 78 3.93 26.25 -29.78
C ILE A 78 4.21 24.91 -30.44
N ALA A 79 3.34 23.92 -30.17
CA ALA A 79 3.50 22.56 -30.64
C ALA A 79 3.73 22.47 -32.16
N ASN A 80 4.83 21.83 -32.56
CA ASN A 80 5.20 21.60 -33.94
C ASN A 80 5.28 20.08 -34.23
N PRO A 81 4.38 19.51 -35.06
CA PRO A 81 4.39 18.08 -35.39
C PRO A 81 5.67 17.59 -36.11
N LEU A 82 6.46 18.50 -36.68
CA LEU A 82 7.71 18.18 -37.39
C LEU A 82 8.93 18.20 -36.47
N HIS A 83 8.79 18.61 -35.20
CA HIS A 83 9.88 18.71 -34.24
C HIS A 83 9.48 18.09 -32.89
N SER A 84 10.12 16.97 -32.54
CA SER A 84 9.93 16.35 -31.22
C SER A 84 10.94 16.92 -30.23
N PRO A 85 10.51 17.45 -29.08
CA PRO A 85 11.43 17.95 -28.05
C PRO A 85 12.31 16.81 -27.51
N ASN A 86 13.55 17.15 -27.16
CA ASN A 86 14.51 16.21 -26.61
C ASN A 86 15.24 16.85 -25.41
N PRO A 87 15.04 16.34 -24.18
CA PRO A 87 14.23 15.17 -23.82
C PRO A 87 12.72 15.47 -23.74
N ALA A 88 11.88 14.54 -24.20
CA ALA A 88 10.44 14.61 -23.96
C ALA A 88 10.11 13.91 -22.62
N LYS A 89 9.93 14.68 -21.55
CA LYS A 89 9.52 14.16 -20.23
C LYS A 89 8.02 14.27 -20.01
N ALA A 90 7.41 13.20 -19.53
CA ALA A 90 6.02 13.21 -19.08
C ALA A 90 5.88 14.00 -17.77
N PRO A 91 4.67 14.44 -17.41
CA PRO A 91 4.40 14.97 -16.08
C PRO A 91 4.88 14.01 -14.98
N TRP A 92 5.29 14.57 -13.83
CA TRP A 92 5.97 13.82 -12.76
C TRP A 92 5.20 12.57 -12.28
N TYR A 93 3.86 12.61 -12.29
CA TYR A 93 3.00 11.48 -11.90
C TYR A 93 2.97 10.34 -12.93
N PHE A 94 3.37 10.59 -14.18
CA PHE A 94 3.55 9.58 -15.23
C PHE A 94 5.01 9.22 -15.48
N LEU A 95 5.95 9.93 -14.88
CA LEU A 95 7.36 9.76 -15.17
C LEU A 95 7.89 8.38 -14.76
N GLY A 96 7.38 7.81 -13.65
CA GLY A 96 7.66 6.43 -13.27
C GLY A 96 7.16 5.40 -14.29
N LEU A 97 6.00 5.67 -14.94
CA LEU A 97 5.48 4.83 -16.01
C LEU A 97 6.32 4.98 -17.29
N GLN A 98 6.77 6.20 -17.61
CA GLN A 98 7.69 6.44 -18.72
C GLN A 98 9.03 5.73 -18.52
N GLU A 99 9.54 5.72 -17.30
CA GLU A 99 10.74 4.97 -16.96
C GLU A 99 10.53 3.45 -17.10
N LEU A 100 9.35 2.94 -16.75
CA LEU A 100 8.99 1.55 -16.99
C LEU A 100 8.93 1.19 -18.49
N LEU A 101 8.42 2.11 -19.33
CA LEU A 101 8.38 1.97 -20.80
C LEU A 101 9.76 1.87 -21.44
N HIS A 102 10.80 2.37 -20.78
CA HIS A 102 12.17 2.20 -21.24
C HIS A 102 12.69 0.75 -21.07
N TYR A 103 12.18 0.03 -20.08
CA TYR A 103 12.62 -1.35 -19.79
C TYR A 103 11.78 -2.43 -20.48
N PHE A 104 10.48 -2.16 -20.69
CA PHE A 104 9.53 -3.14 -21.21
C PHE A 104 8.97 -2.73 -22.56
N PRO A 105 8.52 -3.69 -23.39
CA PRO A 105 7.79 -3.38 -24.60
C PRO A 105 6.59 -2.45 -24.30
N PRO A 106 6.28 -1.48 -25.18
CA PRO A 106 5.25 -0.47 -24.93
C PRO A 106 3.88 -1.04 -24.52
N VAL A 107 3.48 -2.16 -25.12
CA VAL A 107 2.22 -2.85 -24.79
C VAL A 107 2.22 -3.36 -23.35
N VAL A 108 3.34 -3.91 -22.88
CA VAL A 108 3.45 -4.50 -21.55
C VAL A 108 3.42 -3.42 -20.48
N ALA A 109 4.27 -2.39 -20.61
CA ALA A 109 4.35 -1.32 -19.63
C ALA A 109 3.18 -0.33 -19.71
N GLY A 110 2.72 0.02 -20.91
CA GLY A 110 1.69 1.05 -21.11
C GLY A 110 0.25 0.54 -20.99
N VAL A 111 -0.01 -0.74 -21.25
CA VAL A 111 -1.38 -1.29 -21.26
C VAL A 111 -1.54 -2.44 -20.27
N VAL A 112 -0.74 -3.49 -20.40
CA VAL A 112 -0.93 -4.72 -19.60
C VAL A 112 -0.71 -4.45 -18.11
N LEU A 113 0.39 -3.81 -17.72
CA LEU A 113 0.70 -3.58 -16.30
C LEU A 113 -0.33 -2.65 -15.62
N PRO A 114 -0.71 -1.48 -16.18
CA PRO A 114 -1.74 -0.63 -15.58
C PRO A 114 -3.09 -1.34 -15.46
N VAL A 115 -3.50 -2.09 -16.48
CA VAL A 115 -4.75 -2.88 -16.44
C VAL A 115 -4.69 -3.94 -15.33
N LEU A 116 -3.57 -4.64 -15.18
CA LEU A 116 -3.37 -5.59 -14.08
C LEU A 116 -3.42 -4.92 -12.71
N VAL A 117 -2.87 -3.71 -12.56
CA VAL A 117 -2.95 -2.94 -11.31
C VAL A 117 -4.41 -2.58 -10.99
N VAL A 118 -5.18 -2.12 -11.97
CA VAL A 118 -6.62 -1.81 -11.77
C VAL A 118 -7.40 -3.06 -11.39
N ILE A 119 -7.19 -4.17 -12.11
CA ILE A 119 -7.81 -5.46 -11.78
C ILE A 119 -7.42 -5.91 -10.38
N ALA A 120 -6.13 -5.80 -10.01
CA ALA A 120 -5.67 -6.13 -8.67
C ALA A 120 -6.36 -5.28 -7.61
N LEU A 121 -6.47 -3.96 -7.79
CA LEU A 121 -7.17 -3.07 -6.86
C LEU A 121 -8.64 -3.44 -6.67
N VAL A 122 -9.32 -3.91 -7.73
CA VAL A 122 -10.70 -4.40 -7.64
C VAL A 122 -10.78 -5.73 -6.89
N ILE A 123 -9.85 -6.65 -7.12
CA ILE A 123 -9.91 -8.02 -6.55
C ILE A 123 -9.35 -8.09 -5.13
N ILE A 124 -8.30 -7.31 -4.79
CA ILE A 124 -7.60 -7.32 -3.49
C ILE A 124 -8.56 -7.30 -2.28
N PRO A 125 -9.60 -6.44 -2.24
CA PRO A 125 -10.55 -6.40 -1.11
C PRO A 125 -11.26 -7.73 -0.82
N TYR A 126 -11.44 -8.57 -1.83
CA TYR A 126 -12.19 -9.82 -1.73
C TYR A 126 -11.33 -11.02 -1.27
N PHE A 127 -10.00 -10.87 -1.20
CA PHE A 127 -9.12 -11.92 -0.71
C PHE A 127 -9.07 -11.97 0.82
N ARG A 128 -9.11 -13.18 1.39
CA ARG A 128 -9.00 -13.41 2.85
C ARG A 128 -7.76 -12.79 3.50
N ILE A 129 -6.68 -12.63 2.74
CA ILE A 129 -5.41 -11.99 3.17
C ILE A 129 -5.65 -10.53 3.61
N ASN A 130 -6.64 -9.85 3.01
CA ASN A 130 -7.02 -8.49 3.38
C ASN A 130 -8.09 -8.45 4.47
N LEU A 131 -8.95 -9.46 4.55
CA LEU A 131 -10.04 -9.56 5.54
C LEU A 131 -9.53 -9.90 6.96
N ILE A 132 -8.49 -10.73 7.05
CA ILE A 132 -7.89 -11.16 8.32
C ILE A 132 -6.46 -10.63 8.31
N ARG A 133 -6.20 -9.55 9.05
CA ARG A 133 -4.88 -8.88 9.16
C ARG A 133 -3.87 -9.69 9.99
N ASP A 134 -3.78 -10.99 9.72
CA ASP A 134 -2.81 -11.86 10.37
C ASP A 134 -1.40 -11.57 9.85
N PRO A 135 -0.38 -11.63 10.71
CA PRO A 135 1.00 -11.58 10.27
C PRO A 135 1.29 -12.65 9.21
N PHE A 136 1.99 -12.30 8.14
CA PHE A 136 2.22 -13.23 7.02
C PHE A 136 2.89 -14.54 7.47
N TRP A 137 3.83 -14.43 8.41
CA TRP A 137 4.67 -15.53 8.89
C TRP A 137 4.02 -16.45 9.96
N THR A 138 2.70 -16.42 10.12
CA THR A 138 1.96 -17.33 11.03
C THR A 138 1.94 -18.78 10.55
N GLY A 139 1.95 -19.76 11.46
CA GLY A 139 1.82 -21.19 11.12
C GLY A 139 3.12 -21.81 10.57
N ASN A 140 3.02 -22.57 9.47
CA ASN A 140 4.13 -23.35 8.90
C ASN A 140 5.17 -22.47 8.18
N ILE A 141 6.03 -21.81 8.98
CA ILE A 141 6.99 -20.80 8.50
C ILE A 141 7.93 -21.33 7.40
N ARG A 142 8.39 -22.59 7.51
CA ARG A 142 9.29 -23.20 6.52
C ARG A 142 8.62 -23.37 5.15
N LYS A 143 7.39 -23.89 5.12
CA LYS A 143 6.63 -24.05 3.87
C LYS A 143 6.29 -22.69 3.25
N LYS A 144 5.82 -21.75 4.07
CA LYS A 144 5.54 -20.37 3.63
C LYS A 144 6.78 -19.69 3.07
N PHE A 145 7.92 -19.84 3.73
CA PHE A 145 9.20 -19.29 3.28
C PHE A 145 9.59 -19.84 1.91
N ILE A 146 9.61 -21.17 1.74
CA ILE A 146 9.97 -21.80 0.46
C ILE A 146 9.04 -21.35 -0.67
N ILE A 147 7.73 -21.40 -0.45
CA ILE A 147 6.73 -20.98 -1.45
C ILE A 147 6.88 -19.49 -1.77
N PHE A 148 7.00 -18.65 -0.74
CA PHE A 148 7.14 -17.21 -0.92
C PHE A 148 8.42 -16.84 -1.66
N SER A 149 9.56 -17.41 -1.29
CA SER A 149 10.84 -17.20 -1.98
C SER A 149 10.76 -17.66 -3.43
N ALA A 150 10.13 -18.81 -3.72
CA ALA A 150 9.93 -19.28 -5.08
C ALA A 150 9.06 -18.33 -5.91
N VAL A 151 7.95 -17.84 -5.32
CA VAL A 151 7.07 -16.86 -5.97
C VAL A 151 7.79 -15.54 -6.22
N VAL A 152 8.54 -15.03 -5.24
CA VAL A 152 9.32 -13.79 -5.39
C VAL A 152 10.36 -13.95 -6.50
N LEU A 153 11.07 -15.08 -6.56
CA LEU A 153 12.03 -15.34 -7.64
C LEU A 153 11.35 -15.44 -9.01
N LEU A 154 10.21 -16.13 -9.10
CA LEU A 154 9.44 -16.24 -10.33
C LEU A 154 8.97 -14.87 -10.82
N ILE A 155 8.39 -14.06 -9.94
CA ILE A 155 7.92 -12.69 -10.25
C ILE A 155 9.10 -11.78 -10.62
N ASN A 156 10.28 -11.98 -10.04
CA ASN A 156 11.46 -11.17 -10.35
C ASN A 156 12.19 -11.58 -11.64
N SER A 157 11.98 -12.81 -12.13
CA SER A 157 12.63 -13.31 -13.34
C SER A 157 12.44 -12.40 -14.58
N PRO A 158 11.23 -11.88 -14.92
CA PRO A 158 11.09 -10.97 -16.06
C PRO A 158 11.84 -9.64 -15.87
N PHE A 159 11.90 -9.10 -14.64
CA PHE A 159 12.63 -7.85 -14.36
C PHE A 159 14.14 -8.01 -14.58
N ILE A 160 14.69 -9.17 -14.22
CA ILE A 160 16.11 -9.48 -14.42
C ILE A 160 16.41 -9.63 -15.92
N ILE A 161 15.55 -10.36 -16.66
CA ILE A 161 15.71 -10.57 -18.11
C ILE A 161 15.62 -9.25 -18.86
N ALA A 162 14.66 -8.39 -18.51
CA ALA A 162 14.48 -7.06 -19.09
C ALA A 162 15.54 -6.03 -18.64
N ARG A 163 16.50 -6.42 -17.78
CA ARG A 163 17.52 -5.53 -17.19
C ARG A 163 16.90 -4.32 -16.45
N ALA A 164 15.71 -4.50 -15.90
CA ALA A 164 15.03 -3.51 -15.06
C ALA A 164 15.60 -3.53 -13.63
N PHE A 165 16.90 -3.18 -13.51
CA PHE A 165 17.63 -3.20 -12.24
C PHE A 165 16.93 -2.44 -11.11
N PRO A 166 16.35 -1.24 -11.31
CA PRO A 166 15.69 -0.52 -10.22
C PRO A 166 14.55 -1.31 -9.59
N ILE A 167 13.73 -1.98 -10.40
CA ILE A 167 12.58 -2.76 -9.93
C ILE A 167 13.06 -3.99 -9.15
N TYR A 168 14.01 -4.74 -9.71
CA TYR A 168 14.57 -5.91 -9.04
C TYR A 168 15.28 -5.56 -7.72
N ILE A 169 16.07 -4.47 -7.68
CA ILE A 169 16.75 -4.03 -6.46
C ILE A 169 15.75 -3.66 -5.37
N CYS A 170 14.68 -2.92 -5.71
CA CYS A 170 13.62 -2.59 -4.75
C CYS A 170 12.92 -3.86 -4.23
N SER A 171 12.60 -4.80 -5.13
CA SER A 171 12.02 -6.09 -4.76
C SER A 171 12.93 -6.91 -3.84
N ALA A 172 14.22 -6.96 -4.14
CA ALA A 172 15.20 -7.67 -3.33
C ALA A 172 15.36 -7.03 -1.94
N PHE A 173 15.39 -5.70 -1.87
CA PHE A 173 15.44 -4.96 -0.61
C PHE A 173 14.23 -5.27 0.28
N ILE A 174 13.02 -5.23 -0.27
CA ILE A 174 11.80 -5.58 0.48
C ILE A 174 11.80 -7.04 0.91
N TYR A 175 12.19 -7.96 0.02
CA TYR A 175 12.31 -9.37 0.35
C TYR A 175 13.28 -9.60 1.54
N ILE A 176 14.45 -8.96 1.52
CA ILE A 176 15.41 -9.02 2.63
C ILE A 176 14.78 -8.46 3.90
N LEU A 177 14.13 -7.29 3.85
CA LEU A 177 13.50 -6.67 5.01
C LEU A 177 12.40 -7.56 5.64
N MET A 178 11.69 -8.32 4.80
CA MET A 178 10.64 -9.23 5.21
C MET A 178 11.17 -10.55 5.80
N VAL A 179 12.34 -11.01 5.35
CA VAL A 179 12.99 -12.27 5.78
C VAL A 179 13.94 -12.09 6.96
N VAL A 180 14.67 -10.98 7.05
CA VAL A 180 15.65 -10.71 8.12
C VAL A 180 15.07 -10.89 9.54
N PRO A 181 13.83 -10.46 9.85
CA PRO A 181 13.24 -10.71 11.16
C PRO A 181 13.10 -12.20 11.51
N LEU A 182 13.10 -13.12 10.54
CA LEU A 182 13.03 -14.55 10.78
C LEU A 182 14.35 -15.10 11.36
N LEU A 183 15.47 -14.44 11.09
CA LEU A 183 16.78 -14.80 11.64
C LEU A 183 16.90 -14.45 13.13
N PHE A 184 16.08 -13.52 13.61
CA PHE A 184 16.09 -13.02 14.99
C PHE A 184 14.73 -13.22 15.70
N PRO A 185 14.30 -14.47 15.95
CA PRO A 185 12.98 -14.80 16.48
C PRO A 185 12.66 -14.15 17.83
N ARG A 186 13.67 -13.96 18.70
CA ARG A 186 13.55 -13.46 20.08
C ARG A 186 13.71 -11.94 20.25
N SER A 187 13.82 -11.18 19.17
CA SER A 187 13.93 -9.71 19.27
C SER A 187 12.62 -9.09 19.76
N SER A 188 12.69 -8.10 20.67
CA SER A 188 11.53 -7.40 21.24
C SER A 188 11.27 -6.01 20.63
N GLY A 189 12.16 -5.54 19.75
CA GLY A 189 12.13 -4.21 19.15
C GLY A 189 11.51 -4.16 17.75
N LEU A 190 12.13 -3.37 16.86
CA LEU A 190 11.64 -3.13 15.49
C LEU A 190 11.41 -4.42 14.69
N ALA A 191 12.28 -5.43 14.83
CA ALA A 191 12.13 -6.70 14.14
C ALA A 191 10.84 -7.46 14.54
N ALA A 192 10.37 -7.33 15.79
CA ALA A 192 9.07 -7.86 16.21
C ALA A 192 7.90 -7.11 15.58
N ARG A 193 8.01 -5.79 15.40
CA ARG A 193 7.00 -4.98 14.71
C ARG A 193 6.91 -5.36 13.23
N ILE A 194 8.05 -5.45 12.56
CA ILE A 194 8.14 -5.81 11.13
C ILE A 194 7.53 -7.19 10.86
N ARG A 195 7.75 -8.18 11.75
CA ARG A 195 7.17 -9.52 11.61
C ARG A 195 5.63 -9.52 11.65
N LYS A 196 5.02 -8.54 12.31
CA LYS A 196 3.55 -8.42 12.45
C LYS A 196 2.88 -7.76 11.24
N ILE A 197 3.65 -7.19 10.31
CA ILE A 197 3.10 -6.52 9.12
C ILE A 197 2.42 -7.57 8.21
N PRO A 198 1.16 -7.37 7.82
CA PRO A 198 0.43 -8.27 6.93
C PRO A 198 0.97 -8.20 5.49
N LEU A 199 0.67 -9.21 4.68
CA LEU A 199 1.18 -9.29 3.29
C LEU A 199 0.72 -8.11 2.42
N ALA A 200 -0.52 -7.64 2.60
CA ALA A 200 -1.07 -6.53 1.82
C ALA A 200 -0.26 -5.23 2.02
N ASP A 201 0.13 -4.94 3.26
CA ASP A 201 0.97 -3.77 3.59
C ASP A 201 2.36 -3.90 2.95
N TRP A 202 2.95 -5.11 2.93
CA TRP A 202 4.21 -5.34 2.22
C TRP A 202 4.11 -5.10 0.71
N ILE A 203 3.03 -5.58 0.08
CA ILE A 203 2.78 -5.34 -1.35
C ILE A 203 2.61 -3.85 -1.62
N MET A 204 1.89 -3.13 -0.76
CA MET A 204 1.70 -1.68 -0.86
C MET A 204 3.04 -0.93 -0.72
N ILE A 205 3.83 -1.26 0.29
CA ILE A 205 5.16 -0.66 0.50
C ILE A 205 6.06 -0.92 -0.69
N TRP A 206 6.06 -2.14 -1.23
CA TRP A 206 6.81 -2.48 -2.43
C TRP A 206 6.36 -1.66 -3.64
N PHE A 207 5.04 -1.56 -3.89
CA PHE A 207 4.48 -0.80 -5.00
C PHE A 207 4.84 0.69 -4.93
N VAL A 208 4.70 1.29 -3.74
CA VAL A 208 5.05 2.70 -3.50
C VAL A 208 6.56 2.90 -3.67
N LEU A 209 7.39 2.02 -3.11
CA LEU A 209 8.84 2.11 -3.24
C LEU A 209 9.29 2.07 -4.70
N VAL A 210 8.80 1.09 -5.48
CA VAL A 210 9.11 0.97 -6.91
C VAL A 210 8.65 2.22 -7.66
N SER A 211 7.43 2.69 -7.42
CA SER A 211 6.88 3.88 -8.09
C SER A 211 7.70 5.14 -7.80
N LEU A 212 8.10 5.35 -6.54
CA LEU A 212 8.94 6.48 -6.13
C LEU A 212 10.34 6.39 -6.74
N VAL A 213 10.95 5.19 -6.74
CA VAL A 213 12.29 5.00 -7.30
C VAL A 213 12.28 5.22 -8.81
N LEU A 214 11.32 4.66 -9.54
CA LEU A 214 11.20 4.88 -11.00
C LEU A 214 10.94 6.36 -11.32
N THR A 215 10.08 7.01 -10.55
CA THR A 215 9.81 8.46 -10.71
C THR A 215 11.08 9.26 -10.44
N GLY A 216 11.81 8.98 -9.36
CA GLY A 216 13.07 9.65 -9.05
C GLY A 216 14.14 9.44 -10.13
N ILE A 217 14.22 8.24 -10.71
CA ILE A 217 15.12 7.96 -11.84
C ILE A 217 14.74 8.81 -13.05
N GLY A 218 13.46 8.83 -13.43
CA GLY A 218 12.98 9.66 -14.52
C GLY A 218 13.23 11.16 -14.30
N VAL A 219 13.05 11.67 -13.07
CA VAL A 219 13.24 13.10 -12.77
C VAL A 219 14.71 13.45 -12.88
N PHE A 220 15.58 12.75 -12.15
CA PHE A 220 16.94 13.20 -11.89
C PHE A 220 18.01 12.57 -12.78
N PHE A 221 17.78 11.35 -13.30
CA PHE A 221 18.82 10.56 -13.95
C PHE A 221 18.57 10.33 -15.45
N ARG A 222 17.43 10.79 -15.98
CA ARG A 222 17.14 10.74 -17.43
C ARG A 222 17.37 12.09 -18.08
N GLY A 223 18.22 12.08 -19.11
CA GLY A 223 18.58 13.24 -19.92
C GLY A 223 18.22 13.06 -21.41
N PRO A 224 18.91 13.76 -22.33
CA PRO A 224 18.65 13.67 -23.76
C PRO A 224 18.66 12.23 -24.28
N GLU A 225 17.77 11.92 -25.22
CA GLU A 225 17.56 10.58 -25.78
C GLU A 225 17.20 9.52 -24.71
N TRP A 226 16.62 9.96 -23.59
CA TRP A 226 16.33 9.12 -22.42
C TRP A 226 17.56 8.38 -21.86
N ARG A 227 18.76 8.92 -22.09
CA ARG A 227 20.00 8.31 -21.62
C ARG A 227 20.23 8.61 -20.15
N TRP A 228 20.98 7.70 -19.51
CA TRP A 228 21.42 7.90 -18.14
C TRP A 228 22.37 9.08 -18.05
N VAL A 229 22.08 10.01 -17.15
CA VAL A 229 22.90 11.18 -16.86
C VAL A 229 23.12 11.31 -15.35
N TRP A 230 24.26 11.88 -14.97
CA TRP A 230 24.56 12.16 -13.58
C TRP A 230 24.23 13.62 -13.29
N PRO A 231 23.21 13.93 -12.47
CA PRO A 231 22.70 15.29 -12.33
C PRO A 231 23.76 16.28 -11.81
N TRP A 232 24.72 15.81 -11.01
CA TRP A 232 25.84 16.61 -10.51
C TRP A 232 26.95 16.89 -11.53
N LYS A 233 26.94 16.24 -12.71
CA LYS A 233 27.89 16.51 -13.79
C LYS A 233 27.26 17.29 -14.94
N SER A 234 26.01 16.95 -15.29
CA SER A 234 25.35 17.45 -16.48
C SER A 234 24.15 18.37 -16.20
N GLY A 235 23.82 18.62 -14.93
CA GLY A 235 22.60 19.31 -14.55
C GLY A 235 21.36 18.41 -14.65
N ILE A 236 20.21 18.98 -14.27
CA ILE A 236 18.88 18.36 -14.40
C ILE A 236 18.27 18.84 -15.72
N TYR A 237 17.75 17.89 -16.50
CA TYR A 237 17.01 18.19 -17.73
C TYR A 237 15.52 18.20 -17.41
N TYR A 238 14.80 19.21 -17.88
CA TYR A 238 13.35 19.30 -17.83
C TYR A 238 12.79 19.06 -19.22
#